data_AF-A0A5C4SAU1-F1
#
_entry.id   AF-A0A5C4SAU1-F1
#
_cell.length_a   1.000
_cell.length_b   1.000
_cell.length_c   1.000
_cell.angle_alpha   90.00
_cell.angle_beta   90.00
_cell.angle_gamma   90.00
#
_symmetry.space_group_name_H-M   'P 1'
#
loop_
_entity.id
_entity.type
_entity.pdbx_description
1 polymer ?
#
loop_
_entity_poly.entity_id
_entity_poly.type
_entity_poly.pdbx_seq_one_letter_code
_entity_poly.pdbx_strand_id
1 'polypeptide(L)'
;MPLKFIKEMKQSFMLHPVAAHFSNGVIPVAVLYLLLFLPTGDPFYERTVIHLLVIVLLAVPVSFYSGIRDWKRKYKGAKAPVFQKKIRLSILLSVLCVIAVSIRVAVPGVMQEGGFLAWIYAAALFAMLPTVVLLGHHGGKLAAGQRSERFR
;
A
#
# COMPACT_ATOMS: atom_id res chain seq x y z
N MET A 1 33.20 -14.48 2.09
CA MET A 1 32.05 -14.35 1.17
C MET A 1 30.79 -13.73 1.81
N PRO A 2 30.27 -14.21 2.97
CA PRO A 2 29.00 -13.68 3.52
C PRO A 2 29.09 -12.24 4.06
N LEU A 3 30.24 -11.84 4.62
CA LEU A 3 30.45 -10.48 5.14
C LEU A 3 30.44 -9.40 4.05
N LYS A 4 30.97 -9.71 2.86
CA LYS A 4 30.98 -8.79 1.71
C LYS A 4 29.55 -8.55 1.21
N PHE A 5 28.78 -9.63 1.08
CA PHE A 5 27.36 -9.58 0.70
C PHE A 5 26.51 -8.77 1.69
N ILE A 6 26.65 -9.00 2.99
CA ILE A 6 25.91 -8.23 4.02
C ILE A 6 26.26 -6.73 3.94
N LYS A 7 27.53 -6.40 3.72
CA LYS A 7 27.98 -5.01 3.56
C LYS A 7 27.38 -4.36 2.31
N GLU A 8 27.37 -5.06 1.18
CA GLU A 8 26.75 -4.60 -0.08
C GLU A 8 25.23 -4.41 0.06
N MET A 9 24.54 -5.33 0.73
CA MET A 9 23.12 -5.21 1.04
C MET A 9 22.83 -3.98 1.90
N LYS A 10 23.60 -3.74 2.97
CA LYS A 10 23.42 -2.55 3.81
C LYS A 10 23.59 -1.23 3.05
N GLN A 11 24.44 -1.20 2.03
CA GLN A 11 24.69 0.00 1.23
C GLN A 11 23.65 0.23 0.14
N SER A 12 23.09 -0.84 -0.44
CA SER A 12 22.15 -0.77 -1.57
C SER A 12 20.67 -0.84 -1.17
N PHE A 13 20.36 -1.28 0.05
CA PHE A 13 18.98 -1.52 0.47
C PHE A 13 18.13 -0.25 0.51
N MET A 14 17.01 -0.29 -0.21
CA MET A 14 16.05 0.82 -0.30
C MET A 14 14.77 0.50 0.49
N LEU A 15 14.76 0.84 1.78
CA LEU A 15 13.64 0.56 2.68
C LEU A 15 12.29 1.09 2.16
N HIS A 16 12.24 2.33 1.67
CA HIS A 16 10.99 2.95 1.23
C HIS A 16 10.35 2.22 0.04
N PRO A 17 11.05 1.98 -1.09
CA PRO A 17 10.54 1.15 -2.17
C PRO A 17 10.05 -0.22 -1.71
N VAL A 18 10.84 -0.94 -0.90
CA VAL A 18 10.46 -2.27 -0.41
C VAL A 18 9.13 -2.22 0.33
N ALA A 19 9.00 -1.33 1.33
CA ALA A 19 7.77 -1.18 2.10
C ALA A 19 6.57 -0.71 1.24
N ALA A 20 6.79 0.19 0.29
CA ALA A 20 5.74 0.68 -0.60
C ALA A 20 5.24 -0.42 -1.58
N HIS A 21 6.11 -1.33 -2.00
CA HIS A 21 5.73 -2.45 -2.86
C HIS A 21 4.85 -3.47 -2.15
N PHE A 22 5.00 -3.67 -0.84
CA PHE A 22 4.09 -4.51 -0.07
C PHE A 22 2.64 -4.04 -0.19
N SER A 23 2.36 -2.77 0.12
CA SER A 23 1.00 -2.24 -0.02
C SER A 23 0.50 -2.28 -1.46
N ASN A 24 1.36 -1.97 -2.43
CA ASN A 24 0.98 -1.95 -3.84
C ASN A 24 0.70 -3.34 -4.42
N GLY A 25 1.37 -4.38 -3.94
CA GLY A 25 1.15 -5.76 -4.38
C GLY A 25 0.02 -6.46 -3.62
N VAL A 26 -0.09 -6.22 -2.31
CA VAL A 26 -1.02 -6.95 -1.44
C VAL A 26 -2.46 -6.47 -1.59
N ILE A 27 -2.69 -5.17 -1.81
CA ILE A 27 -4.06 -4.64 -1.98
C ILE A 27 -4.79 -5.21 -3.21
N PRO A 28 -4.18 -5.28 -4.41
CA PRO A 28 -4.81 -5.94 -5.54
C PRO A 28 -5.21 -7.39 -5.25
N VAL A 29 -4.37 -8.12 -4.52
CA VAL A 29 -4.67 -9.48 -4.09
C VAL A 29 -5.84 -9.49 -3.08
N ALA A 30 -5.87 -8.59 -2.11
CA ALA A 30 -6.98 -8.47 -1.17
C ALA A 30 -8.32 -8.21 -1.89
N VAL A 31 -8.34 -7.33 -2.90
CA VAL A 31 -9.52 -7.08 -3.73
C VAL A 31 -9.90 -8.30 -4.56
N LEU A 32 -8.93 -9.02 -5.13
CA LEU A 32 -9.19 -10.28 -5.83
C LEU A 32 -9.89 -11.30 -4.93
N TYR A 33 -9.41 -11.47 -3.69
CA TYR A 33 -10.05 -12.37 -2.73
C TYR A 33 -11.46 -11.90 -2.33
N LEU A 34 -11.71 -10.60 -2.21
CA LEU A 34 -13.07 -10.08 -2.05
C LEU A 34 -13.95 -10.44 -3.27
N LEU A 35 -13.44 -10.29 -4.48
CA LEU A 35 -14.16 -10.65 -5.70
C LEU A 35 -14.48 -12.15 -5.80
N LEU A 36 -13.61 -13.02 -5.26
CA LEU A 36 -13.88 -14.46 -5.16
C LEU A 36 -14.95 -14.77 -4.11
N PHE A 37 -15.00 -14.01 -3.00
CA PHE A 37 -16.05 -14.12 -2.00
C PHE A 37 -17.44 -13.77 -2.57
N LEU A 38 -17.56 -12.69 -3.34
CA LEU A 38 -18.88 -12.18 -3.76
C LEU A 38 -19.81 -13.22 -4.43
N PRO A 39 -19.38 -14.04 -5.41
CA PRO A 39 -20.23 -15.05 -6.02
C PRO A 39 -20.30 -16.36 -5.23
N THR A 40 -19.28 -16.68 -4.43
CA THR A 40 -19.19 -17.98 -3.73
C THR A 40 -19.82 -17.95 -2.35
N GLY A 41 -19.83 -16.79 -1.69
CA GLY A 41 -20.15 -16.66 -0.27
C GLY A 41 -19.14 -17.35 0.66
N ASP A 42 -18.02 -17.87 0.13
CA ASP A 42 -17.11 -18.69 0.91
C ASP A 42 -16.28 -17.82 1.89
N PRO A 43 -16.48 -17.97 3.22
CA PRO A 43 -15.81 -17.16 4.22
C PRO A 43 -14.29 -17.32 4.24
N PHE A 44 -13.72 -18.37 3.65
CA PHE A 44 -12.26 -18.53 3.55
C PHE A 44 -11.62 -17.42 2.70
N TYR A 45 -12.30 -16.97 1.64
CA TYR A 45 -11.79 -15.88 0.82
C TYR A 45 -11.75 -14.57 1.59
N GLU A 46 -12.85 -14.23 2.26
CA GLU A 46 -12.96 -12.98 3.02
C GLU A 46 -12.07 -12.98 4.26
N ARG A 47 -11.86 -14.14 4.91
CA ARG A 47 -10.85 -14.32 5.95
C ARG A 47 -9.44 -14.07 5.42
N THR A 48 -9.14 -14.42 4.18
CA THR A 48 -7.83 -14.09 3.58
C THR A 48 -7.66 -12.57 3.40
N VAL A 49 -8.73 -11.85 3.05
CA VAL A 49 -8.70 -10.39 2.91
C VAL A 49 -8.20 -9.70 4.19
N ILE A 50 -8.67 -10.09 5.38
CA ILE A 50 -8.22 -9.45 6.63
C ILE A 50 -6.74 -9.71 6.93
N HIS A 51 -6.22 -10.91 6.67
CA HIS A 51 -4.80 -11.20 6.84
C HIS A 51 -3.94 -10.30 5.94
N LEU A 52 -4.35 -10.12 4.69
CA LEU A 52 -3.67 -9.24 3.74
C LEU A 52 -3.75 -7.78 4.18
N LEU A 53 -4.92 -7.32 4.66
CA LEU A 53 -5.08 -5.96 5.18
C LEU A 53 -4.21 -5.67 6.41
N VAL A 54 -4.03 -6.64 7.31
CA VAL A 54 -3.12 -6.49 8.47
C VAL A 54 -1.68 -6.30 8.00
N ILE A 55 -1.23 -7.07 7.01
CA ILE A 55 0.12 -6.89 6.42
C ILE A 55 0.27 -5.48 5.84
N VAL A 56 -0.75 -4.99 5.13
CA VAL A 56 -0.75 -3.62 4.58
C VAL A 56 -0.74 -2.58 5.69
N LEU A 57 -1.56 -2.75 6.74
CA LEU A 57 -1.64 -1.83 7.87
C LEU A 57 -0.28 -1.68 8.57
N LEU A 58 0.50 -2.76 8.65
CA LEU A 58 1.86 -2.73 9.20
C LEU A 58 2.88 -2.10 8.23
N ALA A 59 2.74 -2.35 6.92
CA ALA A 59 3.65 -1.83 5.91
C ALA A 59 3.47 -0.32 5.65
N VAL A 60 2.24 0.19 5.74
CA VAL A 60 1.90 1.58 5.41
C VAL A 60 2.65 2.60 6.28
N PRO A 61 2.71 2.50 7.62
CA PRO A 61 3.49 3.41 8.47
C PRO A 61 4.99 3.40 8.12
N VAL A 62 5.55 2.21 7.87
CA VAL A 62 6.96 2.05 7.49
C VAL A 62 7.23 2.72 6.15
N SER A 63 6.37 2.49 5.16
CA SER A 63 6.44 3.09 3.83
C SER A 63 6.30 4.61 3.89
N PHE A 64 5.34 5.13 4.67
CA PHE A 64 5.08 6.55 4.81
C PHE A 64 6.26 7.28 5.44
N TYR A 65 6.72 6.82 6.61
CA TYR A 65 7.82 7.47 7.33
C TYR A 65 9.13 7.42 6.53
N SER A 66 9.47 6.26 5.98
CA SER A 66 10.66 6.11 5.14
C SER A 66 10.58 6.97 3.87
N GLY A 67 9.38 7.14 3.31
CA GLY A 67 9.13 8.02 2.17
C GLY A 67 9.34 9.50 2.49
N ILE A 68 8.84 9.97 3.63
CA ILE A 68 9.07 11.35 4.09
C ILE A 68 10.57 11.59 4.37
N ARG A 69 11.26 10.61 4.96
CA ARG A 69 12.71 10.67 5.18
C ARG A 69 13.47 10.78 3.87
N ASP A 70 13.15 9.94 2.90
CA ASP A 70 13.78 9.94 1.58
C ASP A 70 13.47 11.23 0.81
N TRP A 71 12.25 11.75 0.90
CA TRP A 71 11.87 13.05 0.34
C TRP A 71 12.70 14.20 0.91
N LYS A 72 12.88 14.26 2.24
CA LYS A 72 13.70 15.29 2.90
C LYS A 72 15.19 15.17 2.57
N ARG A 73 15.74 13.94 2.60
CA ARG A 73 17.20 13.72 2.45
C ARG A 73 17.67 13.67 1.00
N LYS A 74 16.98 12.93 0.13
CA LYS A 74 17.40 12.71 -1.27
C LYS A 74 16.90 13.82 -2.20
N TYR A 75 15.69 14.32 -1.94
CA TYR A 75 15.04 15.32 -2.79
C TYR A 75 15.01 16.72 -2.15
N LYS A 76 15.76 16.94 -1.05
CA LYS A 76 15.87 18.22 -0.34
C LYS A 76 14.50 18.86 0.00
N GLY A 77 13.45 18.05 0.18
CA GLY A 77 12.10 18.54 0.45
C GLY A 77 11.44 19.27 -0.73
N ALA A 78 11.84 18.97 -1.96
CA ALA A 78 11.29 19.60 -3.16
C ALA A 78 9.75 19.54 -3.18
N LYS A 79 9.09 20.68 -3.37
CA LYS A 79 7.63 20.81 -3.37
C LYS A 79 6.98 20.41 -4.71
N ALA A 80 7.61 19.52 -5.47
CA ALA A 80 7.09 19.10 -6.77
C ALA A 80 5.71 18.44 -6.63
N PRO A 81 4.77 18.64 -7.59
CA PRO A 81 3.41 18.12 -7.51
C PRO A 81 3.34 16.60 -7.29
N VAL A 82 4.33 15.86 -7.80
CA VAL A 82 4.42 14.39 -7.64
C VAL A 82 4.56 13.97 -6.17
N PHE A 83 5.34 14.70 -5.35
CA PHE A 83 5.49 14.39 -3.93
C PHE A 83 4.21 14.68 -3.16
N GLN A 84 3.56 15.82 -3.44
CA GLN A 84 2.30 16.19 -2.80
C GLN A 84 1.19 15.18 -3.10
N LYS A 85 1.07 14.74 -4.36
CA LYS A 85 0.13 13.67 -4.74
C LYS A 85 0.42 12.37 -4.00
N LYS A 86 1.68 11.93 -3.92
CA LYS A 86 2.06 10.71 -3.18
C LYS A 86 1.73 10.81 -1.69
N ILE A 87 1.98 11.94 -1.04
CA ILE A 87 1.66 12.13 0.38
C ILE A 87 0.15 12.03 0.59
N ARG A 88 -0.66 12.74 -0.20
CA ARG A 88 -2.13 12.69 -0.11
C ARG A 88 -2.67 11.29 -0.36
N LEU A 89 -2.20 10.60 -1.39
CA LEU A 89 -2.60 9.22 -1.69
C LEU A 89 -2.18 8.25 -0.59
N SER A 90 -1.03 8.46 0.04
CA SER A 90 -0.58 7.59 1.16
C SER A 90 -1.43 7.81 2.41
N ILE A 91 -1.84 9.06 2.68
CA ILE A 91 -2.80 9.36 3.76
C ILE A 91 -4.15 8.71 3.46
N LEU A 92 -4.67 8.87 2.24
CA LEU A 92 -5.92 8.25 1.82
C LEU A 92 -5.87 6.72 1.98
N LEU A 93 -4.81 6.08 1.50
CA LEU A 93 -4.58 4.64 1.67
C LEU A 93 -4.59 4.23 3.15
N SER A 94 -3.92 5.01 4.00
CA SER A 94 -3.86 4.75 5.45
C SER A 94 -5.24 4.80 6.08
N VAL A 95 -6.03 5.84 5.77
CA VAL A 95 -7.39 6.02 6.29
C VAL A 95 -8.30 4.91 5.82
N LEU A 96 -8.29 4.58 4.53
CA LEU A 96 -9.11 3.49 3.98
C LEU A 96 -8.75 2.15 4.62
N CYS A 97 -7.46 1.86 4.79
CA CYS A 97 -6.98 0.63 5.41
C CYS A 97 -7.42 0.53 6.88
N VAL A 98 -7.29 1.61 7.65
CA VAL A 98 -7.77 1.67 9.04
C VAL A 98 -9.27 1.46 9.10
N ILE A 99 -10.05 2.09 8.23
CA ILE A 99 -11.51 1.90 8.17
C ILE A 99 -11.86 0.43 7.90
N ALA A 100 -11.26 -0.16 6.86
CA ALA A 100 -11.55 -1.54 6.48
C ALA A 100 -11.18 -2.54 7.58
N VAL A 101 -10.00 -2.39 8.21
CA VAL A 101 -9.59 -3.24 9.33
C VAL A 101 -10.49 -3.04 10.55
N SER A 102 -10.86 -1.79 10.87
CA SER A 102 -11.73 -1.48 12.01
C SER A 102 -13.10 -2.12 11.86
N ILE A 103 -13.71 -2.00 10.67
CA ILE A 103 -14.99 -2.66 10.37
C ILE A 103 -14.85 -4.18 10.52
N ARG A 104 -13.79 -4.76 9.96
CA ARG A 104 -13.61 -6.22 9.94
C ARG A 104 -13.29 -6.82 11.31
N VAL A 105 -12.69 -6.05 12.21
CA VAL A 105 -12.47 -6.42 13.61
C VAL A 105 -13.75 -6.27 14.43
N ALA A 106 -14.51 -5.19 14.22
CA ALA A 106 -15.77 -4.96 14.94
C ALA A 106 -16.87 -5.94 14.52
N VAL A 107 -16.93 -6.29 13.23
CA VAL A 107 -17.92 -7.21 12.65
C VAL A 107 -17.17 -8.28 11.84
N PRO A 108 -16.75 -9.39 12.47
CA PRO A 108 -15.99 -10.44 11.80
C PRO A 108 -16.74 -11.17 10.68
N GLY A 109 -18.05 -11.00 10.57
CA GLY A 109 -18.88 -11.55 9.48
C GLY A 109 -19.41 -10.48 8.54
N VAL A 110 -18.78 -9.31 8.43
CA VAL A 110 -19.38 -8.12 7.79
C VAL A 110 -19.92 -8.39 6.38
N MET A 111 -19.20 -9.17 5.56
CA MET A 111 -19.65 -9.47 4.20
C MET A 111 -20.72 -10.58 4.14
N GLN A 112 -20.80 -11.46 5.14
CA GLN A 112 -21.83 -12.50 5.25
C GLN A 112 -23.13 -11.95 5.82
N GLU A 113 -23.03 -11.07 6.82
CA GLU A 113 -24.16 -10.38 7.44
C GLU A 113 -24.78 -9.33 6.50
N GLY A 114 -23.95 -8.76 5.62
CA GLY A 114 -24.38 -7.76 4.65
C GLY A 114 -24.70 -6.41 5.29
N GLY A 115 -25.62 -5.67 4.67
CA GLY A 115 -26.06 -4.36 5.15
C GLY A 115 -25.06 -3.22 4.88
N PHE A 116 -25.26 -2.08 5.55
CA PHE A 116 -24.56 -0.84 5.25
C PHE A 116 -23.05 -0.90 5.51
N LEU A 117 -22.61 -1.58 6.57
CA LEU A 117 -21.19 -1.73 6.89
C LEU A 117 -20.45 -2.58 5.85
N ALA A 118 -21.10 -3.58 5.26
CA ALA A 118 -20.55 -4.37 4.16
C ALA A 118 -20.25 -3.50 2.94
N TRP A 119 -21.17 -2.59 2.59
CA TRP A 119 -20.95 -1.64 1.51
C TRP A 119 -19.79 -0.69 1.78
N ILE A 120 -19.67 -0.15 3.00
CA ILE A 120 -18.53 0.70 3.37
C ILE A 120 -17.22 -0.09 3.29
N TYR A 121 -17.19 -1.31 3.82
CA TYR A 121 -16.02 -2.18 3.79
C TYR A 121 -15.57 -2.50 2.36
N ALA A 122 -16.50 -2.94 1.51
CA ALA A 122 -16.23 -3.21 0.11
C ALA A 122 -15.79 -1.94 -0.64
N ALA A 123 -16.47 -0.81 -0.43
CA ALA A 123 -16.10 0.46 -1.04
C ALA A 123 -14.69 0.91 -0.62
N ALA A 124 -14.32 0.73 0.65
CA ALA A 124 -12.97 1.03 1.12
C ALA A 124 -11.92 0.17 0.41
N LEU A 125 -12.15 -1.14 0.28
CA LEU A 125 -11.27 -2.06 -0.46
C LEU A 125 -11.15 -1.68 -1.93
N PHE A 126 -12.27 -1.44 -2.61
CA PHE A 126 -12.25 -1.03 -4.02
C PHE A 126 -11.61 0.34 -4.23
N ALA A 127 -11.77 1.30 -3.30
CA ALA A 127 -11.11 2.61 -3.36
C ALA A 127 -9.60 2.54 -3.10
N MET A 128 -9.14 1.54 -2.34
CA MET A 128 -7.71 1.33 -2.15
C MET A 128 -7.01 0.88 -3.45
N LEU A 129 -7.69 0.18 -4.35
CA LEU A 129 -7.12 -0.29 -5.62
C LEU A 129 -6.59 0.85 -6.53
N PRO A 130 -7.40 1.85 -6.95
CA PRO A 130 -6.88 2.97 -7.73
C PRO A 130 -5.86 3.78 -6.93
N THR A 131 -5.98 3.83 -5.60
CA THR A 131 -5.01 4.54 -4.74
C THR A 131 -3.61 3.93 -4.86
N VAL A 132 -3.48 2.60 -4.76
CA VAL A 132 -2.18 1.93 -4.88
C VAL A 132 -1.64 1.95 -6.32
N VAL A 133 -2.52 1.89 -7.33
CA VAL A 133 -2.13 2.05 -8.73
C VAL A 133 -1.52 3.43 -8.98
N LEU A 134 -2.17 4.49 -8.50
CA LEU A 134 -1.67 5.87 -8.65
C LEU A 134 -0.38 6.10 -7.85
N LEU A 135 -0.26 5.51 -6.66
CA LEU A 135 0.99 5.53 -5.88
C LEU A 135 2.14 4.87 -6.65
N GLY A 136 1.89 3.70 -7.25
CA GLY A 136 2.84 3.00 -8.11
C GLY A 136 3.22 3.82 -9.34
N HIS A 137 2.25 4.38 -10.05
CA HIS A 137 2.47 5.23 -11.22
C HIS A 137 3.36 6.45 -10.90
N HIS A 138 3.06 7.17 -9.82
CA HIS A 138 3.88 8.31 -9.39
C HIS A 138 5.27 7.89 -8.88
N GLY A 139 5.40 6.70 -8.28
CA GLY A 139 6.70 6.11 -7.95
C GLY A 139 7.54 5.82 -9.19
N GLY A 140 6.95 5.19 -10.20
CA GLY A 140 7.61 4.90 -11.48
C GLY A 140 8.06 6.17 -12.21
N LYS A 141 7.24 7.23 -12.20
CA LYS A 141 7.60 8.53 -12.80
C LYS A 141 8.83 9.17 -12.15
N LEU A 142 8.97 9.06 -10.83
CA LEU A 142 10.16 9.54 -10.10
C LEU A 142 11.41 8.75 -10.49
N ALA A 143 11.31 7.42 -10.54
CA ALA A 143 12.43 6.56 -10.93
C ALA A 143 12.87 6.80 -12.38
N ALA A 144 11.91 6.94 -13.31
CA ALA A 144 12.19 7.25 -14.71
C ALA A 144 12.82 8.64 -14.89
N GLY A 145 12.32 9.65 -14.17
CA GLY A 145 12.89 11.01 -14.18
C GLY A 145 14.35 11.03 -13.72
N GLN A 146 14.68 10.32 -12.63
CA GLN A 146 16.07 10.19 -12.16
C GLN A 146 16.98 9.50 -13.16
N ARG A 147 16.47 8.52 -13.91
CA ARG A 147 17.24 7.86 -14.97
C ARG A 147 17.60 8.84 -16.09
N SER A 148 16.65 9.70 -16.49
CA SER A 148 16.89 10.70 -17.54
C SER A 148 17.94 11.74 -17.17
N GLU A 149 18.03 12.16 -15.89
CA GLU A 149 19.06 13.11 -15.44
C GLU A 149 20.45 12.47 -15.36
N ARG A 150 20.55 11.16 -15.12
CA ARG A 150 21.84 10.46 -14.97
C ARG A 150 22.57 10.22 -16.30
N PHE A 151 21.87 10.31 -17.43
CA PHE A 151 22.42 10.14 -18.79
C PHE A 151 22.44 11.45 -19.60
N ARG A 152 22.26 12.60 -18.93
CA ARG A 152 22.54 13.94 -19.47
C ARG A 152 23.81 14.47 -18.82
#